data_AF-A0AAE0GQ59-F1
#
_entry.id   AF-A0AAE0GQ59-F1
#
_cell.length_a   1.000
_cell.length_b   1.000
_cell.length_c   1.000
_cell.angle_alpha   90.00
_cell.angle_beta   90.00
_cell.angle_gamma   90.00
#
_symmetry.space_group_name_H-M   'P 1'
#
loop_
_entity.id
_entity.type
_entity.pdbx_description
1 polymer ?
#
loop_
_entity_poly.entity_id
_entity_poly.type
_entity_poly.pdbx_seq_one_letter_code
_entity_poly.pdbx_strand_id
1 'polypeptide(L)'
;MVFCSADVRALRDKLRSQRLKDRKEGVKDLQTWLQSDCHDFTQLLDKTTKEVQQDPSLNREDTWAGVCGALCKCIKLATGTKKVEAAYGVTFKQFIQKATIPRPKTGVHLTLGGRGRESPIRKLFSHILEILEVVNDAGPMGSSTLGLEYTVVLRHYLLPVPEYCKRMSGRVLTG
;
A
#
# COMPACT_ATOMS: atom_id res chain seq x y z
N MET A 1 8.04 12.24 -18.11
CA MET A 1 7.06 13.06 -17.36
C MET A 1 7.51 13.04 -15.91
N VAL A 2 7.93 14.17 -15.34
CA VAL A 2 8.42 14.24 -13.94
C VAL A 2 7.20 14.49 -13.06
N PHE A 3 6.84 13.52 -12.22
CA PHE A 3 5.74 13.70 -11.27
C PHE A 3 6.18 14.67 -10.15
N CYS A 4 5.52 15.81 -10.04
CA CYS A 4 5.68 16.76 -8.93
C CYS A 4 4.69 16.42 -7.80
N SER A 5 4.85 17.04 -6.63
CA SER A 5 3.94 16.81 -5.48
C SER A 5 2.46 17.03 -5.81
N ALA A 6 2.14 17.89 -6.79
CA ALA A 6 0.79 18.10 -7.31
C ALA A 6 0.15 16.83 -7.88
N ASP A 7 0.95 15.97 -8.51
CA ASP A 7 0.46 14.74 -9.12
C ASP A 7 0.13 13.66 -8.08
N VAL A 8 0.85 13.64 -6.95
CA VAL A 8 0.56 12.77 -5.80
C VAL A 8 -0.80 13.14 -5.17
N ARG A 9 -1.10 14.43 -5.08
CA ARG A 9 -2.39 14.94 -4.56
C ARG A 9 -3.54 14.61 -5.48
N ALA A 10 -3.39 14.88 -6.77
CA ALA A 10 -4.39 14.55 -7.79
C ALA A 10 -4.69 13.05 -7.80
N LEU A 11 -3.66 12.21 -7.71
CA LEU A 11 -3.81 10.76 -7.65
C LEU A 11 -4.56 10.30 -6.41
N ARG A 12 -4.20 10.84 -5.24
CA ARG A 12 -4.91 10.57 -3.98
C ARG A 12 -6.38 10.98 -4.08
N ASP A 13 -6.68 12.14 -4.64
CA ASP A 13 -8.04 12.66 -4.72
C ASP A 13 -8.93 11.79 -5.62
N LYS A 14 -8.40 11.32 -6.75
CA LYS A 14 -9.07 10.32 -7.59
C LYS A 14 -9.35 9.02 -6.82
N LEU A 15 -8.37 8.50 -6.08
CA LEU A 15 -8.53 7.29 -5.28
C LEU A 15 -9.53 7.47 -4.12
N ARG A 16 -9.63 8.67 -3.54
CA ARG A 16 -10.59 8.96 -2.46
C ARG A 16 -11.98 9.35 -2.94
N SER A 17 -12.18 9.50 -4.25
CA SER A 17 -13.48 9.88 -4.81
C SER A 17 -14.58 8.91 -4.39
N GLN A 18 -15.77 9.45 -4.14
CA GLN A 18 -16.96 8.66 -3.88
C GLN A 18 -17.47 7.97 -5.15
N ARG A 19 -17.07 8.44 -6.33
CA ARG A 19 -17.46 7.87 -7.62
C ARG A 19 -16.56 6.69 -7.98
N LEU A 20 -17.18 5.54 -8.28
CA LEU A 20 -16.45 4.34 -8.68
C LEU A 20 -15.59 4.56 -9.93
N LYS A 21 -16.08 5.33 -10.91
CA LYS A 21 -15.36 5.64 -12.15
C LYS A 21 -14.02 6.32 -11.86
N ASP A 22 -14.05 7.38 -11.05
CA ASP A 22 -12.87 8.15 -10.67
C ASP A 22 -11.86 7.29 -9.90
N ARG A 23 -12.33 6.39 -9.01
CA ARG A 23 -11.44 5.46 -8.31
C ARG A 23 -10.73 4.51 -9.27
N LYS A 24 -11.44 3.95 -10.25
CA LYS A 24 -10.85 3.07 -11.27
C LYS A 24 -9.82 3.80 -12.12
N GLU A 25 -10.11 5.04 -12.50
CA GLU A 25 -9.17 5.89 -13.21
C GLU A 25 -7.92 6.17 -12.38
N GLY A 26 -8.07 6.51 -11.09
CA GLY A 26 -6.94 6.69 -10.18
C GLY A 26 -6.08 5.43 -10.02
N VAL A 27 -6.67 4.24 -10.00
CA VAL A 27 -5.92 2.97 -9.97
C VAL A 27 -5.12 2.76 -11.26
N LYS A 28 -5.72 3.07 -12.42
CA LYS A 28 -5.05 2.97 -13.71
C LYS A 28 -3.89 3.94 -13.80
N ASP A 29 -4.09 5.19 -13.41
CA ASP A 29 -3.04 6.22 -13.39
C ASP A 29 -1.89 5.81 -12.48
N LEU A 30 -2.18 5.31 -11.28
CA LEU A 30 -1.17 4.79 -10.35
C LEU A 30 -0.41 3.61 -10.95
N GLN A 31 -1.12 2.68 -11.61
CA GLN A 31 -0.50 1.51 -12.22
C GLN A 31 0.46 1.91 -13.35
N THR A 32 0.02 2.80 -14.25
CA THR A 32 0.86 3.33 -15.34
C THR A 32 2.11 4.01 -14.76
N TRP A 33 1.95 4.77 -13.68
CA TRP A 33 3.08 5.41 -13.04
C TRP A 33 4.04 4.40 -12.38
N LEU A 34 3.54 3.40 -11.67
CA LEU A 34 4.36 2.34 -11.07
C LEU A 34 5.10 1.52 -12.14
N GLN A 35 4.55 1.39 -13.34
CA GLN A 35 5.21 0.74 -14.48
C GLN A 35 6.25 1.63 -15.16
N SER A 36 6.19 2.94 -14.97
CA SER A 36 7.20 3.84 -15.51
C SER A 36 8.53 3.67 -14.77
N ASP A 37 9.62 3.78 -15.52
CA ASP A 37 11.00 3.85 -14.98
C ASP A 37 11.37 5.26 -14.49
N CYS A 38 10.37 6.16 -14.37
CA CYS A 38 10.64 7.51 -13.91
C CYS A 38 10.83 7.48 -12.37
N HIS A 39 12.09 7.62 -11.96
CA HIS A 39 12.54 7.82 -10.59
C HIS A 39 12.65 6.56 -9.71
N ASP A 40 13.67 6.58 -8.85
CA ASP A 40 13.81 5.64 -7.76
C ASP A 40 12.69 5.92 -6.74
N PHE A 41 11.61 5.15 -6.84
CA PHE A 41 10.43 5.25 -5.98
C PHE A 41 10.81 5.33 -4.50
N THR A 42 11.87 4.62 -4.13
CA THR A 42 12.31 4.55 -2.74
C THR A 42 12.91 5.87 -2.26
N GLN A 43 13.63 6.59 -3.13
CA GLN A 43 14.10 7.95 -2.86
C GLN A 43 12.95 8.95 -2.73
N LEU A 44 11.90 8.80 -3.55
CA LEU A 44 10.71 9.64 -3.46
C LEU A 44 9.95 9.42 -2.14
N LEU A 45 9.83 8.16 -1.70
CA LEU A 45 9.24 7.82 -0.40
C LEU A 45 10.05 8.41 0.76
N ASP A 46 11.37 8.26 0.73
CA ASP A 46 12.26 8.78 1.77
C ASP A 46 12.22 10.32 1.83
N LYS A 47 12.26 10.99 0.67
CA LYS A 47 12.17 12.44 0.58
C LYS A 47 10.84 12.97 1.12
N THR A 48 9.73 12.42 0.64
CA THR A 48 8.38 12.83 1.08
C THR A 48 8.18 12.59 2.57
N THR A 49 8.70 11.48 3.10
CA THR A 49 8.66 11.17 4.53
C THR A 49 9.45 12.19 5.35
N LYS A 50 10.65 12.57 4.90
CA LYS A 50 11.49 13.57 5.58
C LYS A 50 10.83 14.95 5.57
N GLU A 51 10.28 15.38 4.45
CA GLU A 51 9.61 16.67 4.31
C GLU A 51 8.43 16.80 5.28
N VAL A 52 7.55 15.79 5.35
CA VAL A 52 6.41 15.78 6.28
C VAL A 52 6.82 15.67 7.75
N GLN A 53 7.98 15.08 8.06
CA GLN A 53 8.50 15.06 9.43
C GLN A 53 9.06 16.42 9.85
N GLN A 54 9.59 17.20 8.90
CA GLN A 54 10.23 18.48 9.14
C GLN A 54 9.22 19.65 9.15
N ASP A 55 8.11 19.53 8.41
CA ASP A 55 7.08 20.55 8.32
C ASP A 55 5.69 20.01 8.75
N PRO A 56 5.24 20.32 9.98
CA PRO A 56 3.93 19.92 10.48
C PRO A 56 2.74 20.52 9.72
N SER A 57 2.94 21.58 8.93
CA SER A 57 1.89 22.20 8.12
C SER A 57 1.57 21.39 6.85
N LEU A 58 2.48 20.49 6.44
CA LEU A 58 2.25 19.58 5.34
C LEU A 58 1.25 18.50 5.75
N ASN A 59 0.18 18.37 4.97
CA ASN A 59 -0.80 17.33 5.19
C ASN A 59 -0.19 15.97 4.86
N ARG A 60 -0.15 15.09 5.87
CA ARG A 60 0.42 13.73 5.79
C ARG A 60 -0.27 12.86 4.75
N GLU A 61 -1.50 13.20 4.36
CA GLU A 61 -2.24 12.49 3.33
C GLU A 61 -1.79 12.85 1.91
N ASP A 62 -1.15 14.00 1.69
CA ASP A 62 -0.58 14.45 0.40
C ASP A 62 0.78 13.78 0.12
N THR A 63 0.93 12.52 0.52
CA THR A 63 2.17 11.74 0.39
C THR A 63 1.91 10.42 -0.32
N TRP A 64 2.97 9.77 -0.80
CA TRP A 64 2.87 8.41 -1.31
C TRP A 64 2.33 7.40 -0.27
N ALA A 65 2.63 7.61 1.01
CA ALA A 65 2.02 6.82 2.08
C ALA A 65 0.50 7.07 2.18
N GLY A 66 0.07 8.32 1.96
CA GLY A 66 -1.34 8.69 1.82
C GLY A 66 -2.02 8.08 0.58
N VAL A 67 -1.34 8.02 -0.56
CA VAL A 67 -1.79 7.31 -1.78
C VAL A 67 -1.97 5.82 -1.49
N CYS A 68 -1.01 5.19 -0.81
CA CYS A 68 -1.13 3.79 -0.38
C CYS A 68 -2.36 3.58 0.52
N GLY A 69 -2.58 4.48 1.49
CA GLY A 69 -3.77 4.44 2.35
C GLY A 69 -5.08 4.64 1.58
N ALA A 70 -5.11 5.52 0.58
CA ALA A 70 -6.27 5.72 -0.29
C ALA A 70 -6.55 4.46 -1.13
N LEU A 71 -5.51 3.85 -1.71
CA LEU A 71 -5.63 2.58 -2.43
C LEU A 71 -6.18 1.46 -1.52
N CYS A 72 -5.67 1.35 -0.29
CA CYS A 72 -6.19 0.41 0.71
C CYS A 72 -7.70 0.60 0.94
N LYS A 73 -8.14 1.85 1.08
CA LYS A 73 -9.57 2.17 1.23
C LYS A 73 -10.39 1.78 0.00
N CYS A 74 -9.89 2.02 -1.22
CA CYS A 74 -10.55 1.55 -2.45
C CYS A 74 -10.74 0.05 -2.45
N ILE A 75 -9.71 -0.69 -2.04
CA ILE A 75 -9.72 -2.16 -2.01
C ILE A 75 -10.79 -2.64 -1.02
N LYS A 76 -10.83 -2.08 0.19
CA LYS A 76 -11.87 -2.40 1.19
C LYS A 76 -13.29 -2.17 0.67
N LEU A 77 -13.51 -1.05 -0.01
CA LEU A 77 -14.81 -0.75 -0.62
C LEU A 77 -15.14 -1.74 -1.75
N ALA A 78 -14.14 -2.15 -2.52
CA ALA A 78 -14.33 -3.13 -3.60
C ALA A 78 -14.58 -4.54 -3.07
N THR A 79 -13.92 -4.97 -1.98
CA THR A 79 -14.09 -6.31 -1.38
C THR A 79 -15.48 -6.53 -0.79
N GLY A 80 -16.19 -5.47 -0.43
CA GLY A 80 -17.63 -5.54 -0.10
C GLY A 80 -18.55 -5.76 -1.30
N THR A 81 -18.00 -5.84 -2.52
CA THR A 81 -18.77 -6.04 -3.76
C THR A 81 -18.42 -7.37 -4.43
N LYS A 82 -19.37 -7.97 -5.16
CA LYS A 82 -19.20 -9.27 -5.83
C LYS A 82 -18.13 -9.29 -6.94
N LYS A 83 -17.56 -8.14 -7.32
CA LYS A 83 -16.56 -8.01 -8.40
C LYS A 83 -15.42 -7.08 -7.98
N VAL A 84 -14.46 -7.61 -7.23
CA VAL A 84 -13.16 -6.93 -7.07
C VAL A 84 -12.38 -7.08 -8.37
N GLU A 85 -12.02 -5.96 -9.00
CA GLU A 85 -11.16 -5.99 -10.18
C GLU A 85 -9.73 -6.38 -9.81
N ALA A 86 -9.13 -7.29 -10.59
CA ALA A 86 -7.75 -7.74 -10.41
C ALA A 86 -6.73 -6.58 -10.36
N ALA A 87 -7.01 -5.49 -11.09
CA ALA A 87 -6.18 -4.29 -11.14
C ALA A 87 -5.87 -3.73 -9.74
N TYR A 88 -6.82 -3.79 -8.79
CA TYR A 88 -6.59 -3.32 -7.42
C TYR A 88 -5.49 -4.12 -6.70
N GLY A 89 -5.53 -5.45 -6.80
CA GLY A 89 -4.54 -6.34 -6.19
C GLY A 89 -3.17 -6.18 -6.85
N VAL A 90 -3.14 -6.16 -8.18
CA VAL A 90 -1.91 -6.00 -8.96
C VAL A 90 -1.23 -4.67 -8.66
N THR A 91 -1.98 -3.56 -8.69
CA THR A 91 -1.46 -2.22 -8.38
C THR A 91 -0.95 -2.14 -6.94
N PHE A 92 -1.65 -2.76 -5.99
CA PHE A 92 -1.19 -2.82 -4.61
C PHE A 92 0.12 -3.61 -4.47
N LYS A 93 0.22 -4.79 -5.08
CA LYS A 93 1.46 -5.58 -5.09
C LYS A 93 2.62 -4.77 -5.67
N GLN A 94 2.43 -4.15 -6.83
CA GLN A 94 3.47 -3.34 -7.48
C GLN A 94 3.92 -2.17 -6.61
N PHE A 95 2.98 -1.51 -5.93
CA PHE A 95 3.27 -0.44 -5.00
C PHE A 95 4.18 -0.92 -3.87
N ILE A 96 3.82 -2.04 -3.21
CA ILE A 96 4.62 -2.61 -2.12
C ILE A 96 5.99 -3.07 -2.62
N GLN A 97 6.03 -3.74 -3.78
CA GLN A 97 7.29 -4.17 -4.39
C GLN A 97 8.23 -2.99 -4.64
N LYS A 98 7.74 -1.88 -5.20
CA LYS A 98 8.58 -0.68 -5.41
C LYS A 98 8.94 0.00 -4.10
N ALA A 99 8.06 -0.03 -3.10
CA ALA A 99 8.33 0.49 -1.75
C ALA A 99 9.37 -0.33 -0.96
N THR A 100 9.87 -1.41 -1.56
CA THR A 100 10.67 -2.41 -0.90
C THR A 100 12.09 -2.42 -1.45
N ILE A 101 13.08 -2.24 -0.58
CA ILE A 101 14.50 -2.33 -0.91
C ILE A 101 15.07 -3.66 -0.40
N PRO A 102 15.70 -4.47 -1.27
CA PRO A 102 16.52 -5.59 -0.85
C PRO A 102 17.72 -5.13 0.00
N ARG A 103 17.93 -5.75 1.16
CA ARG A 103 19.02 -5.48 2.09
C ARG A 103 19.90 -6.72 2.21
N PRO A 104 21.21 -6.65 1.88
CA PRO A 104 22.11 -7.80 1.86
C PRO A 104 22.22 -8.60 3.18
N LYS A 105 21.88 -8.00 4.34
CA LYS A 105 22.04 -8.63 5.67
C LYS A 105 20.75 -8.78 6.48
N THR A 106 19.73 -7.98 6.18
CA THR A 106 18.45 -7.97 6.95
C THR A 106 17.27 -8.41 6.09
N GLY A 107 17.53 -8.93 4.89
CA GLY A 107 16.51 -9.36 3.94
C GLY A 107 15.90 -8.18 3.20
N VAL A 108 14.81 -7.64 3.72
CA VAL A 108 13.95 -6.70 2.99
C VAL A 108 13.60 -5.51 3.87
N HIS A 109 13.58 -4.30 3.30
CA HIS A 109 13.19 -3.08 4.01
C HIS A 109 12.10 -2.31 3.27
N LEU A 110 11.01 -2.01 3.97
CA LEU A 110 9.94 -1.14 3.46
C LEU A 110 10.27 0.32 3.76
N THR A 111 10.34 1.15 2.72
CA THR A 111 10.63 2.60 2.82
C THR A 111 9.39 3.45 3.07
N LEU A 112 8.24 2.82 3.36
CA LEU A 112 7.05 3.50 3.87
C LEU A 112 7.31 3.96 5.30
N GLY A 113 8.00 5.08 5.43
CA GLY A 113 8.52 5.57 6.70
C GLY A 113 7.45 5.99 7.70
N GLY A 114 7.88 6.06 8.97
CA GLY A 114 7.11 6.59 10.10
C GLY A 114 7.49 5.93 11.42
N ARG A 115 7.93 6.71 12.41
CA ARG A 115 8.09 6.24 13.80
C ARG A 115 6.81 6.57 14.59
N GLY A 116 6.42 5.69 15.52
CA GLY A 116 5.29 5.93 16.45
C GLY A 116 3.99 5.17 16.14
N ARG A 117 2.95 5.41 16.97
CA ARG A 117 1.65 4.70 16.94
C ARG A 117 0.86 4.92 15.65
N GLU A 118 1.03 6.06 15.00
CA GLU A 118 0.32 6.48 13.79
C GLU A 118 1.10 6.22 12.49
N SER A 119 2.20 5.48 12.56
CA SER A 119 3.04 5.21 11.39
C SER A 119 2.20 4.61 10.24
N PRO A 120 2.30 5.15 9.00
CA PRO A 120 1.60 4.61 7.84
C PRO A 120 1.83 3.12 7.63
N ILE A 121 3.01 2.62 7.98
CA ILE A 121 3.36 1.20 7.88
C ILE A 121 2.50 0.31 8.80
N ARG A 122 2.10 0.81 9.98
CA ARG A 122 1.24 0.06 10.91
C ARG A 122 -0.19 -0.04 10.39
N LYS A 123 -0.69 1.02 9.75
CA LYS A 123 -2.01 1.03 9.10
C LYS A 123 -2.01 0.05 7.92
N LEU A 124 -0.93 0.05 7.13
CA LEU A 124 -0.73 -0.90 6.03
C LEU A 124 -0.75 -2.35 6.51
N PHE A 125 0.03 -2.68 7.55
CA PHE A 125 0.07 -4.04 8.09
C PHE A 125 -1.30 -4.53 8.57
N SER A 126 -2.08 -3.63 9.19
CA SER A 126 -3.42 -3.97 9.67
C SER A 126 -4.38 -4.18 8.48
N HIS A 127 -4.33 -3.31 7.47
CA HIS A 127 -5.11 -3.45 6.23
C HIS A 127 -4.87 -4.79 5.53
N ILE A 128 -3.61 -5.22 5.40
CA ILE A 128 -3.28 -6.45 4.68
C ILE A 128 -3.89 -7.67 5.38
N LEU A 129 -3.87 -7.71 6.71
CA LEU A 129 -4.52 -8.79 7.47
C LEU A 129 -6.02 -8.78 7.30
N GLU A 130 -6.65 -7.62 7.43
CA GLU A 130 -8.10 -7.49 7.27
C GLU A 130 -8.54 -7.96 5.88
N ILE A 131 -7.77 -7.66 4.82
CA ILE A 131 -8.07 -8.17 3.47
C ILE A 131 -7.85 -9.67 3.38
N LEU A 132 -6.80 -10.22 3.98
CA LEU A 132 -6.56 -11.67 3.99
C LEU A 132 -7.67 -12.41 4.77
N GLU A 133 -8.13 -11.86 5.89
CA GLU A 133 -9.26 -12.39 6.67
C GLU A 133 -10.55 -12.37 5.82
N VAL A 134 -10.89 -11.23 5.22
CA VAL A 134 -12.06 -11.11 4.33
C VAL A 134 -12.00 -12.07 3.15
N VAL A 135 -10.82 -12.27 2.56
CA VAL A 135 -10.65 -13.20 1.45
C VAL A 135 -10.72 -14.66 1.91
N ASN A 136 -10.26 -14.98 3.12
CA ASN A 136 -10.35 -16.30 3.72
C ASN A 136 -11.79 -16.68 4.10
N ASP A 137 -12.54 -15.73 4.67
CA ASP A 137 -13.93 -15.92 5.08
C ASP A 137 -14.88 -16.03 3.87
N ALA A 138 -14.50 -15.48 2.72
CA ALA A 138 -15.28 -15.52 1.47
C ALA A 138 -15.22 -16.88 0.71
N GLY A 139 -14.58 -17.91 1.27
CA GLY A 139 -14.47 -19.24 0.66
C GLY A 139 -13.04 -19.58 0.19
N PRO A 140 -12.80 -20.77 -0.40
CA PRO A 140 -11.46 -21.35 -0.53
C PRO A 140 -10.46 -20.41 -1.18
N MET A 141 -9.45 -20.09 -0.37
CA MET A 141 -8.27 -19.29 -0.62
C MET A 141 -7.51 -19.80 -1.87
N GLY A 142 -7.92 -19.35 -3.06
CA GLY A 142 -7.31 -19.81 -4.31
C GLY A 142 -7.96 -19.30 -5.60
N SER A 143 -9.23 -18.87 -5.58
CA SER A 143 -9.94 -18.50 -6.82
C SER A 143 -10.02 -17.00 -7.11
N SER A 144 -9.78 -16.10 -6.15
CA SER A 144 -9.83 -14.66 -6.42
C SER A 144 -8.43 -14.13 -6.73
N THR A 145 -8.27 -13.46 -7.87
CA THR A 145 -7.02 -12.82 -8.28
C THR A 145 -6.47 -11.90 -7.18
N LEU A 146 -7.34 -11.26 -6.39
CA LEU A 146 -6.95 -10.41 -5.26
C LEU A 146 -6.20 -11.20 -4.17
N GLY A 147 -6.68 -12.38 -3.79
CA GLY A 147 -6.06 -13.20 -2.73
C GLY A 147 -4.65 -13.67 -3.10
N LEU A 148 -4.44 -14.04 -4.36
CA LEU A 148 -3.12 -14.43 -4.87
C LEU A 148 -2.12 -13.27 -4.79
N GLU A 149 -2.53 -12.07 -5.22
CA GLU A 149 -1.71 -10.86 -5.16
C GLU A 149 -1.30 -10.52 -3.71
N TYR A 150 -2.25 -10.60 -2.77
CA TYR A 150 -1.97 -10.35 -1.35
C TYR A 150 -1.11 -11.42 -0.71
N THR A 151 -1.25 -12.69 -1.12
CA THR A 151 -0.39 -13.78 -0.67
C THR A 151 1.06 -13.55 -1.12
N VAL A 152 1.26 -13.10 -2.35
CA VAL A 152 2.58 -12.71 -2.87
C VAL A 152 3.15 -11.55 -2.06
N VAL A 153 2.34 -10.51 -1.79
CA VAL A 153 2.74 -9.38 -0.94
C VAL A 153 3.22 -9.85 0.44
N LEU A 154 2.43 -10.68 1.11
CA LEU A 154 2.75 -11.21 2.42
C LEU A 154 4.06 -12.00 2.41
N ARG A 155 4.17 -12.99 1.51
CA ARG A 155 5.30 -13.94 1.50
C ARG A 155 6.62 -13.29 1.12
N HIS A 156 6.62 -12.43 0.11
CA HIS A 156 7.86 -11.94 -0.48
C HIS A 156 8.31 -10.57 0.05
N TYR A 157 7.39 -9.77 0.59
CA TYR A 157 7.70 -8.39 0.97
C TYR A 157 7.44 -8.06 2.44
N LEU A 158 6.59 -8.82 3.15
CA LEU A 158 6.27 -8.53 4.56
C LEU A 158 6.87 -9.53 5.55
N LEU A 159 6.73 -10.84 5.32
CA LEU A 159 7.32 -11.86 6.19
C LEU A 159 8.86 -11.72 6.35
N PRO A 160 9.60 -11.23 5.32
CA PRO A 160 11.02 -10.93 5.49
C PRO A 160 11.31 -9.63 6.27
N VAL A 161 10.30 -8.84 6.66
CA VAL A 161 10.44 -7.58 7.41
C VAL A 161 10.26 -7.87 8.92
N PRO A 162 11.32 -7.79 9.75
CA PRO A 162 11.24 -8.15 11.17
C PRO A 162 10.20 -7.33 11.96
N GLU A 163 10.02 -6.05 11.63
CA GLU A 163 9.02 -5.18 12.25
C GLU A 163 7.59 -5.66 12.00
N TYR A 164 7.33 -6.24 10.84
CA TYR A 164 6.05 -6.87 10.51
C TYR A 164 5.83 -8.08 11.42
N CYS A 165 6.77 -9.03 11.41
CA CYS A 165 6.68 -10.26 12.20
C CYS A 165 6.53 -9.99 13.70
N LYS A 166 7.31 -9.06 14.27
CA LYS A 166 7.21 -8.68 15.69
C LYS A 166 5.82 -8.15 16.05
N ARG A 167 5.18 -7.39 15.15
CA ARG A 167 3.81 -6.89 15.36
C ARG A 167 2.79 -8.03 15.27
N MET A 168 2.99 -8.96 14.34
CA MET A 168 2.11 -10.11 14.16
C MET A 168 2.12 -11.04 15.36
N SER A 169 3.29 -11.34 15.93
CA SER A 169 3.40 -12.17 17.13
C SER A 169 2.60 -11.62 18.32
N GLY A 170 2.48 -10.28 18.44
CA GLY A 170 1.68 -9.65 19.48
C GLY A 170 0.15 -9.81 19.32
N ARG A 171 -0.34 -10.04 18.10
CA ARG A 171 -1.77 -10.29 17.83
C ARG A 171 -2.17 -11.75 18.05
N VAL A 172 -1.26 -12.70 17.77
CA VAL A 172 -1.49 -14.13 18.00
C VAL A 172 -1.53 -14.46 19.51
N LEU A 173 -0.84 -13.68 20.35
CA LEU A 173 -0.80 -13.87 21.81
C LEU A 173 -1.90 -13.12 22.58
N THR A 174 -2.80 -12.42 21.89
CA THR A 174 -3.93 -11.68 22.50
C THR A 174 -5.29 -12.12 21.95
N GLY A 175 -5.33 -13.20 21.17
CA GLY A 175 -6.55 -13.90 20.76
C GLY A 175 -6.82 -15.08 21.67
#